data_AF-A0A0N0S083-F1
#
_entry.id   AF-A0A0N0S083-F1
#
_cell.length_a   1.000
_cell.length_b   1.000
_cell.length_c   1.000
_cell.angle_alpha   90.00
_cell.angle_beta   90.00
_cell.angle_gamma   90.00
#
_symmetry.space_group_name_H-M   'P 1'
#
loop_
_entity.id
_entity.type
_entity.pdbx_description
1 polymer ?
#
loop_
_entity_poly.entity_id
_entity_poly.type
_entity_poly.pdbx_seq_one_letter_code
_entity_poly.pdbx_strand_id
1 'polypeptide(L)'
;MVDRTKRSLRTLVIGVLLAMFSVAAPAGADPVGESPTAALERLAELSRKSEQTTEALHNAGIDLDAKVEAQRAADAALARDREVLAAAEAELAVFRPTVDKLAVANYRGARTNRLFALMVSESPQQLLDQMAALDVIAHQTADQVAGFRTASAAAAEAALASQRSADEARAAAEQAQVVRDELQRQQSE
;
A
#
# COMPACT_ATOMS: atom_id res chain seq x y z
N MET A 1 16.62 -10.42 24.82
CA MET A 1 16.20 -10.71 26.20
C MET A 1 15.18 -9.64 26.55
N VAL A 2 13.93 -10.07 26.66
CA VAL A 2 12.72 -9.26 26.85
C VAL A 2 12.72 -8.75 28.29
N ASP A 3 12.41 -7.47 28.52
CA ASP A 3 11.73 -7.11 29.75
C ASP A 3 10.68 -6.02 29.55
N ARG A 4 9.45 -6.43 29.87
CA ARG A 4 8.20 -5.68 29.90
C ARG A 4 8.04 -5.08 31.29
N THR A 5 7.85 -3.78 31.39
CA THR A 5 7.42 -3.10 32.63
C THR A 5 6.68 -1.82 32.24
N LYS A 6 5.48 -1.44 32.68
CA LYS A 6 4.46 -1.95 33.63
C LYS A 6 3.14 -1.29 33.20
N ARG A 7 2.04 -2.05 33.05
CA ARG A 7 0.68 -1.49 32.90
C ARG A 7 0.16 -1.11 34.28
N SER A 8 -0.28 0.13 34.46
CA SER A 8 -0.95 0.60 35.68
C SER A 8 -2.43 0.23 35.64
N LEU A 9 -2.80 -0.68 36.54
CA LEU A 9 -4.16 -1.08 36.86
C LEU A 9 -4.72 -0.05 37.87
N ARG A 10 -5.84 0.61 37.55
CA ARG A 10 -6.61 1.40 38.53
C ARG A 10 -7.98 0.76 38.71
N THR A 11 -8.04 -0.15 39.68
CA THR A 11 -9.25 -0.62 40.34
C THR A 11 -9.74 0.45 41.32
N LEU A 12 -11.00 0.90 41.17
CA LEU A 12 -11.71 1.67 42.20
C LEU A 12 -12.90 0.84 42.67
N VAL A 13 -12.90 0.49 43.95
CA VAL A 13 -13.99 -0.16 44.68
C VAL A 13 -14.38 0.80 45.82
N ILE A 14 -15.62 0.66 46.31
CA ILE A 14 -16.23 1.24 47.54
C ILE A 14 -17.12 2.47 47.23
N GLY A 15 -18.40 2.53 47.61
CA GLY A 15 -19.13 1.70 48.55
C GLY A 15 -20.64 1.86 48.49
N VAL A 16 -21.31 0.81 48.97
CA VAL A 16 -22.75 0.73 49.25
C VAL A 16 -23.05 1.53 50.52
N LEU A 17 -23.98 2.47 50.44
CA LEU A 17 -24.62 3.08 51.61
C LEU A 17 -26.14 2.94 51.48
N LEU A 18 -26.65 1.95 52.21
CA LEU A 18 -28.07 1.74 52.46
C LEU A 18 -28.51 2.70 53.56
N ALA A 19 -29.43 3.62 53.25
CA ALA A 19 -30.12 4.42 54.27
C ALA A 19 -31.62 4.41 53.98
N MET A 20 -32.32 3.47 54.60
CA MET A 20 -33.76 3.55 54.83
C MET A 20 -34.00 4.44 56.05
N PHE A 21 -34.80 5.49 55.92
CA PHE A 21 -35.74 5.92 56.98
C PHE A 21 -36.86 6.77 56.37
N SER A 22 -38.09 6.34 56.61
CA SER A 22 -39.35 6.93 56.13
C SER A 22 -39.77 8.14 56.99
N VAL A 23 -40.28 9.19 56.35
CA VAL A 23 -41.24 10.13 56.95
C VAL A 23 -42.37 10.36 55.95
N ALA A 24 -43.58 10.07 56.38
CA ALA A 24 -44.82 10.31 55.66
C ALA A 24 -45.24 11.79 55.80
N ALA A 25 -45.71 12.38 54.71
CA ALA A 25 -46.59 13.55 54.70
C ALA A 25 -47.65 13.37 53.59
N PRO A 26 -48.93 13.71 53.83
CA PRO A 26 -50.01 13.46 52.89
C PRO A 26 -50.30 14.67 51.98
N ALA A 27 -51.04 14.37 50.90
CA ALA A 27 -51.87 15.27 50.09
C ALA A 27 -51.16 16.17 49.07
N GLY A 28 -51.29 15.74 47.81
CA GLY A 28 -50.88 16.44 46.60
C GLY A 28 -50.65 15.45 45.47
N ALA A 29 -51.60 14.53 45.26
CA ALA A 29 -51.57 13.58 44.17
C ALA A 29 -51.77 14.33 42.86
N ASP A 30 -50.68 14.55 42.13
CA ASP A 30 -50.70 14.51 40.68
C ASP A 30 -49.52 13.64 40.23
N PRO A 31 -49.69 12.30 40.16
CA PRO A 31 -48.73 11.50 39.45
C PRO A 31 -49.01 11.72 37.97
N VAL A 32 -48.35 12.72 37.37
CA VAL A 32 -47.83 12.52 36.01
C VAL A 32 -46.57 11.64 36.11
N GLY A 33 -46.70 10.56 36.90
CA GLY A 33 -45.76 9.49 37.04
C GLY A 33 -46.15 8.46 35.99
N GLU A 34 -45.25 8.26 35.04
CA GLU A 34 -45.29 7.21 34.05
C GLU A 34 -45.93 5.94 34.62
N SER A 35 -46.99 5.42 33.98
CA SER A 35 -47.67 4.23 34.49
C SER A 35 -46.67 3.07 34.60
N PRO A 36 -46.85 2.12 35.53
CA PRO A 36 -45.98 0.94 35.62
C PRO A 36 -45.84 0.19 34.29
N THR A 37 -46.88 0.25 33.45
CA THR A 37 -46.88 -0.26 32.07
C THR A 37 -45.96 0.54 31.15
N ALA A 38 -45.99 1.88 31.18
CA ALA A 38 -45.11 2.72 30.36
C ALA A 38 -43.62 2.58 30.74
N ALA A 39 -43.31 2.36 32.02
CA ALA A 39 -41.94 2.07 32.46
C ALA A 39 -41.43 0.71 31.93
N LEU A 40 -42.29 -0.32 31.89
CA LEU A 40 -41.97 -1.63 31.30
C LEU A 40 -41.81 -1.56 29.78
N GLU A 41 -42.64 -0.77 29.09
CA GLU A 41 -42.53 -0.53 27.65
C GLU A 41 -41.20 0.16 27.31
N ARG A 42 -40.79 1.18 28.07
CA ARG A 42 -39.48 1.83 27.90
C ARG A 42 -38.30 0.90 28.15
N LEU A 43 -38.38 0.02 29.15
CA LEU A 43 -37.33 -0.97 29.41
C LEU A 43 -37.21 -1.96 28.23
N ALA A 44 -38.34 -2.42 27.69
CA ALA A 44 -38.37 -3.29 26.53
C ALA A 44 -37.78 -2.60 25.28
N GLU A 45 -38.11 -1.32 25.06
CA GLU A 45 -37.55 -0.51 23.98
C GLU A 45 -36.03 -0.32 24.14
N LEU A 46 -35.56 0.00 25.34
CA LEU A 46 -34.14 0.17 25.63
C LEU A 46 -33.37 -1.15 25.43
N SER A 47 -33.93 -2.28 25.87
CA SER A 47 -33.33 -3.60 25.67
C SER A 47 -33.18 -3.90 24.18
N ARG A 48 -34.24 -3.67 23.38
CA ARG A 48 -34.21 -3.87 21.94
C ARG A 48 -33.19 -2.96 21.25
N LYS A 49 -33.12 -1.69 21.67
CA LYS A 49 -32.14 -0.72 21.15
C LYS A 49 -30.71 -1.16 21.48
N SER A 50 -30.47 -1.64 22.70
CA SER A 50 -29.16 -2.16 23.12
C SER A 50 -28.72 -3.37 22.29
N GLU A 51 -29.63 -4.31 22.02
CA GLU A 51 -29.36 -5.47 21.16
C GLU A 51 -29.00 -5.01 19.75
N GLN A 52 -29.80 -4.11 19.16
CA GLN A 52 -29.56 -3.56 17.82
C GLN A 52 -28.21 -2.83 17.72
N THR A 53 -27.86 -2.00 18.71
CA THR A 53 -26.57 -1.32 18.75
C THR A 53 -25.41 -2.30 18.90
N THR A 54 -25.57 -3.34 19.72
CA THR A 54 -24.53 -4.38 19.89
C THR A 54 -24.28 -5.14 18.59
N GLU A 55 -25.34 -5.52 17.89
CA GLU A 55 -25.25 -6.20 16.59
C GLU A 55 -24.63 -5.28 15.52
N ALA A 56 -25.04 -4.00 15.48
CA ALA A 56 -24.46 -3.02 14.55
C ALA A 56 -22.95 -2.82 14.78
N LEU A 57 -22.53 -2.66 16.03
CA LEU A 57 -21.11 -2.53 16.40
C LEU A 57 -20.32 -3.81 16.07
N HIS A 58 -20.92 -4.99 16.27
CA HIS A 58 -20.29 -6.25 15.91
C HIS A 58 -20.08 -6.36 14.39
N ASN A 59 -21.10 -6.05 13.59
CA ASN A 59 -21.02 -6.05 12.14
C ASN A 59 -20.00 -5.02 11.62
N ALA A 60 -19.96 -3.83 12.21
CA ALA A 60 -18.98 -2.81 11.87
C ALA A 60 -17.54 -3.24 12.22
N GLY A 61 -17.35 -3.99 13.32
CA GLY A 61 -16.07 -4.62 13.65
C GLY A 61 -15.62 -5.64 12.61
N ILE A 62 -16.54 -6.50 12.12
CA ILE A 62 -16.26 -7.45 11.06
C ILE A 62 -15.86 -6.74 9.75
N ASP A 63 -16.59 -5.69 9.37
CA ASP A 63 -16.25 -4.91 8.18
C ASP A 63 -14.88 -4.24 8.29
N LEU A 64 -14.56 -3.66 9.46
CA LEU A 64 -13.25 -3.10 9.73
C LEU A 64 -12.14 -4.13 9.55
N ASP A 65 -12.28 -5.31 10.15
CA ASP A 65 -11.30 -6.39 10.03
C ASP A 65 -11.11 -6.80 8.56
N ALA A 66 -12.20 -6.92 7.80
CA ALA A 66 -12.14 -7.21 6.37
C ALA A 66 -11.40 -6.11 5.58
N LYS A 67 -11.63 -4.83 5.89
CA LYS A 67 -10.92 -3.71 5.24
C LYS A 67 -9.44 -3.68 5.59
N VAL A 68 -9.08 -3.99 6.84
CA VAL A 68 -7.68 -4.05 7.27
C VAL A 68 -6.94 -5.20 6.58
N GLU A 69 -7.57 -6.36 6.43
CA GLU A 69 -6.98 -7.47 5.67
C GLU A 69 -6.82 -7.14 4.18
N ALA A 70 -7.82 -6.50 3.57
CA ALA A 70 -7.71 -6.02 2.20
C ALA A 70 -6.57 -4.99 2.02
N GLN A 71 -6.42 -4.06 2.97
CA GLN A 71 -5.31 -3.11 3.00
C GLN A 71 -3.96 -3.84 3.07
N ARG A 72 -3.80 -4.80 3.99
CA ARG A 72 -2.56 -5.58 4.13
C ARG A 72 -2.22 -6.35 2.85
N ALA A 73 -3.22 -6.95 2.21
CA ALA A 73 -3.03 -7.67 0.96
C ALA A 73 -2.57 -6.72 -0.18
N ALA A 74 -3.16 -5.53 -0.26
CA ALA A 74 -2.77 -4.51 -1.24
C ALA A 74 -1.35 -3.96 -0.97
N ASP A 75 -1.01 -3.70 0.28
CA ASP A 75 0.35 -3.30 0.69
C ASP A 75 1.40 -4.37 0.34
N ALA A 76 1.06 -5.65 0.55
CA ALA A 76 1.92 -6.77 0.16
C ALA A 76 2.05 -6.93 -1.37
N ALA A 77 1.01 -6.62 -2.14
CA ALA A 77 1.08 -6.57 -3.59
C ALA A 77 2.01 -5.45 -4.07
N LEU A 78 1.84 -4.24 -3.52
CA LEU A 78 2.70 -3.10 -3.80
C LEU A 78 4.17 -3.40 -3.48
N ALA A 79 4.47 -4.03 -2.36
CA ALA A 79 5.83 -4.40 -1.99
C ALA A 79 6.46 -5.34 -3.04
N ARG A 80 5.73 -6.37 -3.47
CA ARG A 80 6.18 -7.30 -4.51
C ARG A 80 6.41 -6.61 -5.85
N ASP A 81 5.49 -5.75 -6.28
CA ASP A 81 5.64 -5.06 -7.57
C ASP A 81 6.81 -4.07 -7.56
N ARG A 82 7.11 -3.46 -6.41
CA ARG A 82 8.31 -2.62 -6.24
C ARG A 82 9.61 -3.42 -6.36
N GLU A 83 9.64 -4.65 -5.83
CA GLU A 83 10.79 -5.55 -6.00
C GLU A 83 10.98 -5.94 -7.47
N VAL A 84 9.89 -6.25 -8.17
CA VAL A 84 9.91 -6.55 -9.62
C VAL A 84 10.40 -5.35 -10.42
N LEU A 85 9.91 -4.14 -10.11
CA LEU A 85 10.39 -2.91 -10.75
C LEU A 85 11.88 -2.69 -10.51
N ALA A 86 12.34 -2.83 -9.26
CA ALA A 86 13.76 -2.66 -8.93
C ALA A 86 14.65 -3.66 -9.68
N ALA A 87 14.20 -4.91 -9.82
CA ALA A 87 14.90 -5.93 -10.60
C ALA A 87 14.96 -5.57 -12.09
N ALA A 88 13.86 -5.12 -12.67
CA ALA A 88 13.81 -4.70 -14.07
C ALA A 88 14.66 -3.46 -14.35
N GLU A 89 14.69 -2.49 -13.43
CA GLU A 89 15.57 -1.32 -13.51
C GLU A 89 17.05 -1.70 -13.40
N ALA A 90 17.39 -2.67 -12.55
CA ALA A 90 18.75 -3.20 -12.44
C ALA A 90 19.19 -3.90 -13.73
N GLU A 91 18.32 -4.70 -14.35
CA GLU A 91 18.58 -5.32 -15.65
C GLU A 91 18.77 -4.27 -16.74
N LEU A 92 17.90 -3.25 -16.79
CA LEU A 92 18.05 -2.13 -17.72
C LEU A 92 19.38 -1.39 -17.54
N ALA A 93 19.85 -1.24 -16.30
CA ALA A 93 21.12 -0.57 -16.00
C ALA A 93 22.34 -1.28 -16.58
N VAL A 94 22.28 -2.60 -16.81
CA VAL A 94 23.35 -3.38 -17.46
C VAL A 94 23.62 -2.86 -18.88
N PHE A 95 22.57 -2.45 -19.59
CA PHE A 95 22.66 -2.06 -21.00
C PHE A 95 22.93 -0.56 -21.22
N ARG A 96 22.64 0.31 -20.23
CA ARG A 96 22.79 1.77 -20.34
C ARG A 96 24.19 2.22 -20.83
N PRO A 97 25.31 1.72 -20.29
CA PRO A 97 26.64 2.18 -20.71
C PRO A 97 26.93 1.93 -22.20
N THR A 98 26.43 0.83 -22.75
CA THR A 98 26.64 0.47 -24.16
C THR A 98 25.84 1.39 -25.08
N VAL A 99 24.58 1.64 -24.73
CA VAL A 99 23.70 2.54 -25.50
C VAL A 99 24.19 3.99 -25.42
N ASP A 100 24.64 4.45 -24.26
CA ASP A 100 25.19 5.79 -24.06
C ASP A 100 26.46 6.01 -24.91
N LYS A 101 27.37 5.03 -24.92
CA LYS A 101 28.57 5.06 -25.78
C LYS A 101 28.19 5.11 -27.26
N LEU A 102 27.19 4.35 -27.68
CA LEU A 102 26.71 4.35 -29.06
C LEU A 102 26.08 5.70 -29.42
N ALA A 103 25.31 6.31 -28.52
CA ALA A 103 24.74 7.64 -28.72
C ALA A 103 25.84 8.70 -28.85
N VAL A 104 26.83 8.70 -27.96
CA VAL A 104 27.99 9.61 -28.02
C VAL A 104 28.80 9.40 -29.30
N ALA A 105 29.04 8.15 -29.72
CA ALA A 105 29.79 7.84 -30.93
C ALA A 105 29.06 8.30 -32.20
N ASN A 106 27.74 8.12 -32.27
CA ASN A 106 26.93 8.64 -33.37
C ASN A 106 26.92 10.17 -33.37
N TYR A 107 26.77 10.81 -32.21
CA TYR A 107 26.77 12.27 -32.08
C TYR A 107 28.12 12.90 -32.47
N ARG A 108 29.24 12.27 -32.08
CA ARG A 108 30.60 12.71 -32.43
C ARG A 108 31.01 12.39 -33.88
N GLY A 109 30.12 11.84 -34.70
CA GLY A 109 30.42 11.56 -36.11
C GLY A 109 31.44 10.43 -36.31
N ALA A 110 31.49 9.41 -35.44
CA ALA A 110 32.43 8.29 -35.59
C ALA A 110 32.34 7.59 -36.97
N ARG A 111 31.21 7.73 -37.68
CA ARG A 111 31.02 7.23 -39.05
C ARG A 111 31.84 7.97 -40.12
N THR A 112 32.07 9.28 -39.98
CA THR A 112 32.83 10.07 -40.99
C THR A 112 34.34 9.84 -40.89
N ASN A 113 34.87 9.55 -39.70
CA ASN A 113 36.32 9.35 -39.51
C ASN A 113 36.82 7.97 -40.01
N ARG A 114 35.97 6.93 -39.97
CA ARG A 114 36.31 5.58 -40.46
C ARG A 114 36.50 5.52 -41.97
N LEU A 115 35.71 6.26 -42.75
CA LEU A 115 35.85 6.27 -44.21
C LEU A 115 37.20 6.85 -44.66
N PHE A 116 37.71 7.83 -43.90
CA PHE A 116 39.04 8.41 -44.12
C PHE A 116 40.18 7.46 -43.73
N ALA A 117 40.05 6.75 -42.61
CA ALA A 117 41.06 5.78 -42.15
C ALA A 117 41.22 4.60 -43.11
N LEU A 118 40.14 4.17 -43.77
CA LEU A 118 40.17 3.09 -44.77
C LEU A 118 40.91 3.49 -46.06
N MET A 119 40.90 4.78 -46.44
CA MET A 119 41.65 5.27 -47.60
C MET A 119 43.18 5.37 -47.37
N VAL A 120 43.63 5.31 -46.11
CA VAL A 120 45.06 5.48 -45.73
C VAL A 120 45.69 4.16 -45.24
N SER A 121 44.92 3.07 -45.09
CA SER A 121 45.41 1.81 -44.50
C SER A 121 46.39 1.05 -45.43
N GLU A 122 47.63 0.83 -44.99
CA GLU A 122 48.77 0.35 -45.79
C GLU A 122 48.92 -1.19 -45.93
N SER A 123 47.93 -2.03 -45.58
CA SER A 123 48.03 -3.50 -45.78
C SER A 123 46.68 -4.22 -46.02
N PRO A 124 46.52 -5.01 -47.10
CA PRO A 124 45.30 -5.75 -47.42
C PRO A 124 44.89 -6.82 -46.37
N GLN A 125 45.84 -7.46 -45.69
CA GLN A 125 45.54 -8.46 -44.65
C GLN A 125 45.03 -7.80 -43.37
N GLN A 126 45.64 -6.67 -42.98
CA GLN A 126 45.19 -5.89 -41.82
C GLN A 126 43.77 -5.33 -42.01
N LEU A 127 43.36 -5.06 -43.25
CA LEU A 127 41.99 -4.64 -43.55
C LEU A 127 40.98 -5.77 -43.26
N LEU A 128 41.26 -7.00 -43.70
CA LEU A 128 40.38 -8.15 -43.47
C LEU A 128 40.21 -8.46 -41.98
N ASP A 129 41.29 -8.41 -41.21
CA ASP A 129 41.24 -8.62 -39.75
C ASP A 129 40.43 -7.52 -39.05
N GLN A 130 40.58 -6.26 -39.48
CA GLN A 130 39.77 -5.15 -38.97
C GLN A 130 38.29 -5.29 -39.33
N MET A 131 37.96 -5.77 -40.53
CA MET A 131 36.58 -6.01 -40.93
C MET A 131 35.94 -7.14 -40.11
N ALA A 132 36.65 -8.25 -39.90
CA ALA A 132 36.16 -9.35 -39.06
C ALA A 132 35.93 -8.90 -37.61
N ALA A 133 36.87 -8.13 -37.04
CA ALA A 133 36.72 -7.57 -35.70
C ALA A 133 35.53 -6.59 -35.61
N LEU A 134 35.31 -5.77 -36.64
CA LEU A 134 34.18 -4.84 -36.71
C LEU A 134 32.84 -5.57 -36.82
N ASP A 135 32.78 -6.67 -37.56
CA ASP A 135 31.58 -7.48 -37.71
C ASP A 135 31.15 -8.09 -36.37
N VAL A 136 32.10 -8.66 -35.62
CA VAL A 136 31.86 -9.17 -34.26
C VAL A 136 31.35 -8.06 -33.33
N ILE A 137 31.97 -6.88 -33.36
CA ILE A 137 31.53 -5.73 -32.56
C ILE A 137 30.13 -5.25 -32.98
N ALA A 138 29.82 -5.24 -34.28
CA ALA A 138 28.52 -4.84 -34.80
C ALA A 138 27.42 -5.80 -34.36
N HIS A 139 27.66 -7.12 -34.46
CA HIS A 139 26.76 -8.14 -33.96
C HIS A 139 26.53 -8.01 -32.45
N GLN A 140 27.60 -7.91 -31.66
CA GLN A 140 27.49 -7.72 -30.21
C GLN A 140 26.73 -6.44 -29.86
N THR A 141 26.94 -5.34 -30.60
CA THR A 141 26.22 -4.08 -30.38
C THR A 141 24.73 -4.23 -30.71
N ALA A 142 24.39 -4.95 -31.78
CA ALA A 142 23.00 -5.22 -32.14
C ALA A 142 22.29 -6.00 -31.04
N ASP A 143 22.93 -7.04 -30.49
CA ASP A 143 22.40 -7.83 -29.37
C ASP A 143 22.19 -6.98 -28.11
N GLN A 144 23.14 -6.09 -27.80
CA GLN A 144 23.04 -5.18 -26.65
C GLN A 144 21.91 -4.16 -26.82
N VAL A 145 21.67 -3.64 -28.02
CA VAL A 145 20.55 -2.74 -28.31
C VAL A 145 19.22 -3.49 -28.26
N ALA A 146 19.16 -4.74 -28.73
CA ALA A 146 17.98 -5.58 -28.61
C ALA A 146 17.66 -5.87 -27.13
N GLY A 147 18.67 -6.26 -26.34
CA GLY A 147 18.56 -6.47 -24.90
C GLY A 147 18.08 -5.22 -24.17
N PHE A 148 18.64 -4.05 -24.49
CA PHE A 148 18.18 -2.77 -23.94
C PHE A 148 16.70 -2.51 -24.20
N ARG A 149 16.21 -2.76 -25.42
CA ARG A 149 14.80 -2.56 -25.77
C ARG A 149 13.89 -3.48 -24.97
N THR A 150 14.23 -4.75 -24.86
CA THR A 150 13.49 -5.73 -24.05
C THR A 150 13.47 -5.35 -22.58
N ALA A 151 14.63 -5.05 -22.00
CA ALA A 151 14.74 -4.62 -20.59
C ALA A 151 14.00 -3.30 -20.33
N SER A 152 14.02 -2.37 -21.27
CA SER A 152 13.27 -1.11 -21.17
C SER A 152 11.76 -1.35 -21.17
N ALA A 153 11.27 -2.24 -22.03
CA ALA A 153 9.86 -2.60 -22.07
C ALA A 153 9.42 -3.29 -20.77
N ALA A 154 10.23 -4.23 -20.27
CA ALA A 154 9.98 -4.92 -19.00
C ALA A 154 9.96 -3.94 -17.81
N ALA A 155 10.91 -3.00 -17.75
CA ALA A 155 10.94 -1.97 -16.71
C ALA A 155 9.73 -1.04 -16.78
N ALA A 156 9.28 -0.66 -17.99
CA ALA A 156 8.07 0.14 -18.17
C ALA A 156 6.81 -0.60 -17.72
N GLU A 157 6.69 -1.89 -18.04
CA GLU A 157 5.57 -2.73 -17.58
C GLU A 157 5.55 -2.88 -16.07
N ALA A 158 6.72 -3.16 -15.46
CA ALA A 158 6.87 -3.26 -14.01
C ALA A 158 6.55 -1.93 -13.31
N ALA A 159 6.89 -0.80 -13.91
CA ALA A 159 6.57 0.52 -13.38
C ALA A 159 5.05 0.77 -13.37
N LEU A 160 4.36 0.41 -14.46
CA LEU A 160 2.90 0.49 -14.54
C LEU A 160 2.21 -0.46 -13.55
N ALA A 161 2.75 -1.67 -13.34
CA ALA A 161 2.25 -2.59 -12.34
C ALA A 161 2.41 -2.02 -10.92
N SER A 162 3.61 -1.54 -10.58
CA SER A 162 3.88 -0.93 -9.28
C SER A 162 3.05 0.33 -9.03
N GLN A 163 2.76 1.13 -10.06
CA GLN A 163 1.87 2.27 -9.93
C GLN A 163 0.43 1.84 -9.63
N ARG A 164 -0.10 0.86 -10.35
CA ARG A 164 -1.45 0.34 -10.11
C ARG A 164 -1.60 -0.21 -8.70
N SER A 165 -0.67 -1.05 -8.24
CA SER A 165 -0.73 -1.55 -6.87
C SER A 165 -0.53 -0.47 -5.82
N ALA A 166 0.18 0.61 -6.13
CA ALA A 166 0.29 1.76 -5.23
C ALA A 166 -1.05 2.49 -5.06
N ASP A 167 -1.78 2.67 -6.15
CA ASP A 167 -3.10 3.31 -6.13
C ASP A 167 -4.13 2.40 -5.44
N GLU A 168 -4.09 1.09 -5.69
CA GLU A 168 -4.93 0.10 -4.99
C GLU A 168 -4.66 0.07 -3.47
N ALA A 169 -3.38 0.09 -3.06
CA ALA A 169 -3.01 0.13 -1.65
C ALA A 169 -3.49 1.40 -0.96
N ARG A 170 -3.39 2.57 -1.64
CA ARG A 170 -3.94 3.83 -1.14
C ARG A 170 -5.45 3.77 -0.98
N ALA A 171 -6.16 3.29 -1.99
CA ALA A 171 -7.61 3.16 -1.94
C ALA A 171 -8.07 2.21 -0.82
N ALA A 172 -7.38 1.08 -0.64
CA ALA A 172 -7.67 0.14 0.44
C ALA A 172 -7.40 0.75 1.83
N ALA A 173 -6.30 1.50 1.98
CA ALA A 173 -5.98 2.21 3.21
C ALA A 173 -7.04 3.28 3.53
N GLU A 174 -7.49 4.05 2.54
CA GLU A 174 -8.55 5.05 2.69
C GLU A 174 -9.87 4.40 3.13
N GLN A 175 -10.29 3.30 2.49
CA GLN A 175 -11.48 2.56 2.90
C GLN A 175 -11.38 2.06 4.34
N ALA A 176 -10.22 1.53 4.73
CA ALA A 176 -10.00 1.09 6.10
C ALA A 176 -10.04 2.25 7.10
N GLN A 177 -9.54 3.44 6.74
CA GLN A 177 -9.67 4.63 7.60
C GLN A 177 -11.12 5.07 7.74
N VAL A 178 -11.87 5.15 6.65
CA VAL A 178 -13.30 5.55 6.69
C VAL A 178 -14.09 4.64 7.64
N VAL A 179 -13.89 3.33 7.57
CA VAL A 179 -14.58 2.38 8.46
C VAL A 179 -14.09 2.49 9.91
N ARG A 180 -12.80 2.76 10.14
CA ARG A 180 -12.29 3.07 11.50
C ARG A 180 -12.95 4.30 12.10
N ASP A 181 -13.05 5.38 11.33
CA ASP A 181 -13.63 6.64 11.78
C ASP A 181 -15.14 6.50 12.05
N GLU A 182 -15.85 5.74 11.20
CA GLU A 182 -17.25 5.38 11.40
C GLU A 182 -17.45 4.60 12.71
N LEU A 183 -16.67 3.53 12.92
CA LEU A 183 -16.76 2.71 14.12
C LEU A 183 -16.44 3.53 15.38
N GLN A 184 -15.44 4.40 15.33
CA GLN A 184 -15.07 5.27 16.45
C GLN A 184 -16.21 6.22 16.81
N ARG A 185 -16.88 6.81 15.82
CA ARG A 185 -18.04 7.67 16.07
C ARG A 185 -19.20 6.89 16.69
N GLN A 186 -19.52 5.71 16.17
CA GLN A 186 -20.59 4.86 16.71
C GLN A 186 -20.33 4.40 18.15
N GLN A 187 -19.06 4.23 18.54
CA GLN A 187 -18.68 3.89 19.92
C GLN A 187 -18.76 5.08 20.89
N SER A 188 -18.76 6.31 20.38
CA SER A 188 -18.79 7.54 21.18
C SER A 188 -20.20 8.12 21.38
N GLU A 189 -21.19 7.61 20.65
CA GLU A 189 -22.62 7.95 20.77
C GLU A 189 -23.32 7.06 21.81
#